data_AF-I1JZ61-F1
#
_entry.id   AF-I1JZ61-F1
#
_cell.length_a   1.000
_cell.length_b   1.000
_cell.length_c   1.000
_cell.angle_alpha   90.00
_cell.angle_beta   90.00
_cell.angle_gamma   90.00
#
_symmetry.space_group_name_H-M   'P 1'
#
loop_
_entity.id
_entity.type
_entity.pdbx_description
1 polymer ?
#
loop_
_entity_poly.entity_id
_entity_poly.type
_entity_poly.pdbx_seq_one_letter_code
_entity_poly.pdbx_strand_id
1 'polypeptide(L)'
;MNAIATAAVLSLPFSFSKSSKLDTKKGLKGRFRVFAVYGEEIDKKNAWSALFDVEDPRSKVPQYKGKFLDVYQALEVARYDIQYCDWRARQDLLTIMLLHEKVVEVLNPLARDYKSIGTMKKELAELQEELAQAHQQVHISEARVSSALDKLAYMEELVNDKLLQERSTTEVSQTSSSPSTSFKPVDIEKRRSPRKSLDISGPVQSYHPHLKNFWYPVAFSTDLKDDTMIPIECFEEPWVIFRGKDGKPGCVQNTCAHRACPLHLGSVNEGRIQCPYHGWEYTTDGKCEKMPSTRLLNVKIKSLPCFETEGMIWVWPGNDPPTATLPSLLPPSGFEVHAEIVMELPIEHGLLLDNLLDLAHAPFTHTSTFAKGWSVPSLVKFLTPASGLQGYWDPYPIDMEFRPPCMVLSTIGISKPGKLEGQSTSQCATHLHQLHVCLPSSKQKTRLLYRMSLDFAPVLKHIPFMQHLWRYFAEQVLNEDLRLVLGQQERMNNGANVWNFPVSYDKLGIRYRLWRNALERGNKQPPFSK
;
A
#
# COMPACT_ATOMS: atom_id res chain seq x y z
N MET A 1 -6.29 33.52 20.57
CA MET A 1 -6.08 33.98 19.18
C MET A 1 -5.56 32.76 18.42
N ASN A 2 -6.45 31.80 18.12
CA ASN A 2 -7.17 31.60 16.85
C ASN A 2 -6.20 31.05 15.77
N ALA A 3 -6.36 29.87 15.17
CA ALA A 3 -7.50 28.99 15.05
C ALA A 3 -7.06 27.53 14.79
N ILE A 4 -7.90 26.61 15.25
CA ILE A 4 -7.93 25.17 15.00
C ILE A 4 -8.49 24.92 13.58
N ALA A 5 -7.94 23.96 12.83
CA ALA A 5 -8.60 23.36 11.69
C ALA A 5 -8.23 21.86 11.59
N THR A 6 -9.05 21.03 12.22
CA THR A 6 -9.18 19.59 11.99
C THR A 6 -10.05 19.36 10.76
N ALA A 7 -9.53 18.66 9.74
CA ALA A 7 -10.31 18.19 8.60
C ALA A 7 -10.65 16.70 8.80
N ALA A 8 -11.88 16.44 9.23
CA ALA A 8 -12.55 15.15 9.07
C ALA A 8 -13.19 15.14 7.68
N VAL A 9 -12.89 14.15 6.83
CA VAL A 9 -13.65 13.90 5.61
C VAL A 9 -14.56 12.70 5.86
N LEU A 10 -15.84 13.04 5.94
CA LEU A 10 -17.00 12.18 6.07
C LEU A 10 -17.17 11.31 4.82
N SER A 11 -17.40 10.02 5.04
CA SER A 11 -18.15 9.16 4.13
C SER A 11 -19.61 9.59 4.14
N LEU A 12 -20.13 10.04 2.99
CA LEU A 12 -21.56 10.24 2.76
C LEU A 12 -22.05 9.19 1.75
N PRO A 13 -23.07 8.39 2.07
CA PRO A 13 -23.78 7.59 1.08
C PRO A 13 -24.84 8.49 0.41
N PHE A 14 -24.78 8.64 -0.90
CA PHE A 14 -25.84 9.30 -1.67
C PHE A 14 -27.05 8.36 -1.77
N SER A 15 -28.11 8.69 -1.03
CA SER A 15 -29.45 8.13 -1.21
C SER A 15 -30.20 8.95 -2.25
N PHE A 16 -30.64 8.30 -3.33
CA PHE A 16 -31.51 8.90 -4.35
C PHE A 16 -32.94 9.06 -3.81
N SER A 17 -33.42 10.30 -3.77
CA SER A 17 -34.85 10.60 -3.68
C SER A 17 -35.24 11.58 -4.80
N LYS A 18 -36.11 11.11 -5.69
CA LYS A 18 -36.77 11.91 -6.74
C LYS A 18 -37.78 12.86 -6.07
N SER A 19 -37.69 14.16 -6.39
CA SER A 19 -38.88 15.01 -6.37
C SER A 19 -38.83 16.07 -7.48
N SER A 20 -40.03 16.42 -7.89
CA SER A 20 -40.48 17.00 -9.16
C SER A 20 -40.21 18.49 -9.38
N LYS A 21 -40.00 18.81 -10.67
CA LYS A 21 -40.51 19.97 -11.44
C LYS A 21 -40.31 21.38 -10.85
N LEU A 22 -39.41 22.13 -11.49
CA LEU A 22 -39.64 23.54 -11.82
C LEU A 22 -38.93 23.90 -13.13
N ASP A 23 -39.73 24.19 -14.15
CA ASP A 23 -39.35 24.83 -15.40
C ASP A 23 -38.90 26.28 -15.16
N THR A 24 -37.81 26.72 -15.80
CA THR A 24 -37.78 27.92 -16.66
C THR A 24 -36.39 28.22 -17.23
N LYS A 25 -36.30 28.10 -18.57
CA LYS A 25 -35.51 28.92 -19.52
C LYS A 25 -34.31 29.72 -18.99
N LYS A 26 -33.09 29.26 -19.32
CA LYS A 26 -32.08 30.04 -20.09
C LYS A 26 -30.89 29.14 -20.40
N GLY A 27 -30.67 28.88 -21.69
CA GLY A 27 -29.51 28.13 -22.17
C GLY A 27 -28.23 28.93 -21.95
N LEU A 28 -27.32 28.40 -21.14
CA LEU A 28 -25.92 28.78 -21.16
C LEU A 28 -25.14 27.59 -21.72
N LYS A 29 -24.74 27.69 -23.00
CA LYS A 29 -23.64 26.89 -23.54
C LYS A 29 -22.38 27.29 -22.79
N GLY A 30 -22.07 26.60 -21.69
CA GLY A 30 -20.79 26.69 -20.99
C GLY A 30 -19.68 26.08 -21.85
N ARG A 31 -19.22 26.84 -22.85
CA ARG A 31 -18.10 26.46 -23.71
C ARG A 31 -16.81 26.73 -22.94
N PHE A 32 -16.28 25.71 -22.25
CA PHE A 32 -14.94 25.77 -21.67
C PHE A 32 -13.93 25.97 -22.81
N ARG A 33 -13.34 27.16 -22.91
CA ARG A 33 -12.15 27.43 -23.73
C ARG A 33 -10.93 27.14 -22.87
N VAL A 34 -10.17 26.12 -23.24
CA VAL A 34 -8.84 25.85 -22.68
C VAL A 34 -7.83 26.60 -23.53
N PHE A 35 -7.11 27.55 -22.93
CA PHE A 35 -5.94 28.16 -23.55
C PHE A 35 -4.77 27.19 -23.40
N ALA A 36 -4.22 26.72 -24.52
CA ALA A 36 -2.92 26.05 -24.52
C ALA A 36 -1.85 27.14 -24.38
N VAL A 37 -1.12 27.13 -23.26
CA VAL A 37 0.14 27.85 -23.16
C VAL A 37 1.14 27.07 -24.00
N TYR A 38 1.36 27.52 -25.24
CA TYR A 38 2.41 27.03 -26.10
C TYR A 38 3.73 27.74 -25.73
N GLY A 39 4.70 26.93 -25.32
CA GLY A 39 6.12 27.03 -25.69
C GLY A 39 6.86 28.33 -25.44
N GLU A 40 7.70 28.31 -24.40
CA GLU A 40 9.11 28.65 -24.56
C GLU A 40 9.93 27.38 -24.31
N GLU A 41 10.99 27.17 -25.10
CA GLU A 41 11.83 25.98 -25.09
C GLU A 41 12.31 25.61 -23.68
N ILE A 42 11.88 24.46 -23.16
CA ILE A 42 12.36 23.93 -21.89
C ILE A 42 13.79 23.43 -22.10
N ASP A 43 14.73 24.09 -21.43
CA ASP A 43 16.16 23.79 -21.47
C ASP A 43 16.42 22.32 -21.08
N LYS A 44 16.94 21.52 -22.01
CA LYS A 44 17.16 20.06 -21.89
C LYS A 44 18.20 19.65 -20.85
N LYS A 45 18.67 20.58 -20.00
CA LYS A 45 19.70 20.34 -18.99
C LYS A 45 19.17 19.99 -17.60
N ASN A 46 17.85 20.06 -17.39
CA ASN A 46 17.30 19.82 -16.06
C ASN A 46 16.98 18.35 -15.81
N ALA A 47 17.46 17.78 -14.69
CA ALA A 47 17.28 16.38 -14.32
C ALA A 47 15.80 15.96 -14.25
N TRP A 48 14.91 16.89 -13.88
CA TRP A 48 13.47 16.62 -13.81
C TRP A 48 12.84 16.40 -15.19
N SER A 49 13.31 17.12 -16.22
CA SER A 49 12.72 17.02 -17.55
C SER A 49 12.71 15.57 -18.07
N ALA A 50 13.78 14.81 -17.83
CA ALA A 50 13.87 13.40 -18.22
C ALA A 50 12.88 12.48 -17.48
N LEU A 51 12.50 12.81 -16.24
CA LEU A 51 11.55 12.03 -15.43
C LEU A 51 10.10 12.27 -15.88
N PHE A 52 9.79 13.50 -16.31
CA PHE A 52 8.44 13.94 -16.67
C PHE A 52 8.20 14.03 -18.19
N ASP A 53 9.22 13.77 -19.02
CA ASP A 53 9.08 13.71 -20.48
C ASP A 53 8.22 12.52 -20.89
N VAL A 54 6.96 12.83 -21.21
CA VAL A 54 5.99 11.88 -21.73
C VAL A 54 5.39 12.48 -22.98
N GLU A 55 5.27 11.66 -24.01
CA GLU A 55 4.69 12.06 -25.29
C GLU A 55 3.21 12.44 -25.12
N ASP A 56 2.81 13.55 -25.73
CA ASP A 56 1.41 14.00 -25.69
C ASP A 56 0.51 13.01 -26.45
N PRO A 57 -0.37 12.28 -25.74
CA PRO A 57 -1.18 11.23 -26.33
C PRO A 57 -2.22 11.77 -27.31
N ARG A 58 -2.53 13.08 -27.28
CA ARG A 58 -3.51 13.72 -28.17
C ARG A 58 -3.14 13.57 -29.64
N SER A 59 -1.85 13.46 -29.95
CA SER A 59 -1.35 13.23 -31.31
C SER A 59 -1.73 11.85 -31.88
N LYS A 60 -2.05 10.89 -31.01
CA LYS A 60 -2.31 9.48 -31.36
C LYS A 60 -3.77 9.08 -31.23
N VAL A 61 -4.66 10.00 -30.86
CA VAL A 61 -6.09 9.68 -30.62
C VAL A 61 -6.78 9.30 -31.94
N PRO A 62 -7.37 8.10 -32.04
CA PRO A 62 -8.15 7.71 -33.21
C PRO A 62 -9.39 8.58 -33.35
N GLN A 63 -9.60 9.14 -34.55
CA GLN A 63 -10.80 9.92 -34.87
C GLN A 63 -11.88 9.00 -35.44
N TYR A 64 -12.84 8.61 -34.61
CA TYR A 64 -14.00 7.85 -35.08
C TYR A 64 -15.06 8.81 -35.66
N LYS A 65 -15.55 8.50 -36.87
CA LYS A 65 -16.67 9.22 -37.50
C LYS A 65 -17.97 8.47 -37.19
N GLY A 66 -18.83 9.07 -36.36
CA GLY A 66 -20.15 8.51 -36.03
C GLY A 66 -20.76 9.19 -34.81
N LYS A 67 -22.08 9.09 -34.63
CA LYS A 67 -22.73 9.54 -33.39
C LYS A 67 -22.57 8.54 -32.23
N PHE A 68 -22.17 7.30 -32.54
CA PHE A 68 -22.07 6.20 -31.61
C PHE A 68 -20.69 5.55 -31.77
N LEU A 69 -20.06 5.22 -30.66
CA LEU A 69 -18.85 4.40 -30.58
C LEU A 69 -19.26 2.99 -30.20
N ASP A 70 -18.65 1.97 -30.79
CA ASP A 70 -18.76 0.62 -30.24
C ASP A 70 -18.01 0.52 -28.89
N VAL A 71 -18.17 -0.59 -28.16
CA VAL A 71 -17.58 -0.77 -26.83
C VAL A 71 -16.05 -0.69 -26.87
N TYR A 72 -15.41 -1.27 -27.89
CA TYR A 72 -13.96 -1.24 -28.03
C TYR A 72 -13.46 0.17 -28.36
N GLN A 73 -14.17 0.90 -29.22
CA GLN A 73 -13.88 2.30 -29.53
C GLN A 73 -14.05 3.19 -28.30
N ALA A 74 -15.11 2.99 -27.50
CA ALA A 74 -15.32 3.74 -26.28
C ALA A 74 -14.22 3.48 -25.23
N LEU A 75 -13.81 2.22 -25.06
CA LEU A 75 -12.69 1.85 -24.20
C LEU A 75 -11.36 2.45 -24.69
N GLU A 76 -11.16 2.49 -26.01
CA GLU A 76 -9.97 3.10 -26.60
C GLU A 76 -9.94 4.62 -26.37
N VAL A 77 -11.06 5.32 -26.56
CA VAL A 77 -11.18 6.75 -26.21
C VAL A 77 -10.90 6.98 -24.72
N ALA A 78 -11.49 6.17 -23.84
CA ALA A 78 -11.26 6.27 -22.40
C ALA A 78 -9.77 6.05 -22.05
N ARG A 79 -9.10 5.09 -22.70
CA ARG A 79 -7.65 4.87 -22.55
C ARG A 79 -6.85 6.13 -22.90
N TYR A 80 -7.16 6.79 -24.02
CA TYR A 80 -6.48 8.02 -24.42
C TYR A 80 -6.77 9.20 -23.49
N ASP A 81 -7.99 9.30 -22.95
CA ASP A 81 -8.35 10.32 -21.97
C ASP A 81 -7.56 10.14 -20.66
N ILE A 82 -7.40 8.91 -20.19
CA ILE A 82 -6.57 8.59 -19.01
C ILE A 82 -5.10 8.93 -19.28
N GLN A 83 -4.58 8.56 -20.44
CA GLN A 83 -3.20 8.90 -20.84
C GLN A 83 -3.01 10.42 -20.88
N TYR A 84 -4.01 11.17 -21.37
CA TYR A 84 -3.95 12.64 -21.38
C TYR A 84 -3.95 13.21 -19.97
N CYS A 85 -4.73 12.63 -19.05
CA CYS A 85 -4.72 13.03 -17.65
C CYS A 85 -3.35 12.78 -17.00
N ASP A 86 -2.73 11.60 -17.22
CA ASP A 86 -1.36 11.29 -16.74
C ASP A 86 -0.34 12.28 -17.31
N TRP A 87 -0.34 12.47 -18.64
CA TRP A 87 0.52 13.44 -19.31
C TRP A 87 0.38 14.83 -18.70
N ARG A 88 -0.87 15.32 -18.53
CA ARG A 88 -1.12 16.66 -18.00
C ARG A 88 -0.67 16.79 -16.54
N ALA A 89 -0.97 15.81 -15.71
CA ALA A 89 -0.57 15.80 -14.31
C ALA A 89 0.96 15.85 -14.16
N ARG A 90 1.70 15.12 -15.02
CA ARG A 90 3.17 15.18 -15.08
C ARG A 90 3.69 16.56 -15.48
N GLN A 91 3.07 17.21 -16.46
CA GLN A 91 3.46 18.58 -16.86
C GLN A 91 3.19 19.60 -15.75
N ASP A 92 2.08 19.47 -15.03
CA ASP A 92 1.76 20.34 -13.90
C ASP A 92 2.76 20.13 -12.74
N LEU A 93 3.11 18.87 -12.43
CA LEU A 93 4.14 18.55 -11.44
C LEU A 93 5.53 19.05 -11.86
N LEU A 94 5.93 18.85 -13.11
CA LEU A 94 7.20 19.36 -13.64
C LEU A 94 7.28 20.88 -13.46
N THR A 95 6.19 21.60 -13.72
CA THR A 95 6.12 23.06 -13.53
C THR A 95 6.42 23.43 -12.07
N ILE A 96 5.83 22.73 -11.10
CA ILE A 96 6.12 22.95 -9.67
C ILE A 96 7.59 22.67 -9.35
N MET A 97 8.17 21.61 -9.90
CA MET A 97 9.57 21.25 -9.66
C MET A 97 10.53 22.31 -10.21
N LEU A 98 10.27 22.80 -11.43
CA LEU A 98 11.06 23.86 -12.05
C LEU A 98 10.96 25.18 -11.27
N LEU A 99 9.76 25.54 -10.80
CA LEU A 99 9.57 26.71 -9.94
C LEU A 99 10.28 26.57 -8.60
N HIS A 100 10.26 25.36 -8.02
CA HIS A 100 10.98 25.09 -6.79
C HIS A 100 12.50 25.29 -6.95
N GLU A 101 13.09 24.83 -8.06
CA GLU A 101 14.51 25.08 -8.33
C GLU A 101 14.83 26.57 -8.45
N LYS A 102 13.98 27.35 -9.13
CA LYS A 102 14.14 28.82 -9.16
C LYS A 102 14.12 29.42 -7.76
N VAL A 103 13.24 28.94 -6.87
CA VAL A 103 13.21 29.39 -5.47
C VAL A 103 14.52 29.06 -4.75
N VAL A 104 15.06 27.85 -4.97
CA VAL A 104 16.36 27.44 -4.41
C VAL A 104 17.51 28.30 -4.95
N GLU A 105 17.51 28.63 -6.24
CA GLU A 105 18.51 29.53 -6.85
C GLU A 105 18.47 30.94 -6.25
N VAL A 106 17.27 31.51 -6.06
CA VAL A 106 17.11 32.83 -5.44
C VAL A 106 17.55 32.83 -3.98
N LEU A 107 17.35 31.72 -3.26
CA LEU A 107 17.75 31.56 -1.85
C LEU A 107 19.21 31.12 -1.67
N ASN A 108 19.93 30.82 -2.76
CA ASN A 108 21.32 30.36 -2.70
C ASN A 108 22.18 31.39 -1.95
N PRO A 109 22.90 31.01 -0.87
CA PRO A 109 23.73 31.93 -0.10
C PRO A 109 24.74 32.73 -0.94
N LEU A 110 25.26 32.15 -2.03
CA LEU A 110 26.20 32.81 -2.95
C LEU A 110 25.54 33.94 -3.75
N ALA A 111 24.23 33.91 -3.95
CA ALA A 111 23.50 34.98 -4.63
C ALA A 111 23.43 36.27 -3.78
N ARG A 112 23.65 36.18 -2.46
CA ARG A 112 23.66 37.34 -1.55
C ARG A 112 24.82 38.30 -1.83
N ASP A 113 25.88 37.84 -2.47
CA ASP A 113 27.05 38.65 -2.80
C ASP A 113 26.81 39.60 -3.99
N TYR A 114 25.75 39.35 -4.78
CA TYR A 114 25.48 40.10 -6.02
C TYR A 114 24.05 40.64 -6.13
N LYS A 115 23.10 40.19 -5.30
CA LYS A 115 21.70 40.67 -5.30
C LYS A 115 21.36 41.44 -4.03
N SER A 116 20.70 42.58 -4.19
CA SER A 116 20.16 43.33 -3.04
C SER A 116 19.02 42.56 -2.36
N ILE A 117 18.84 42.76 -1.05
CA ILE A 117 17.71 42.17 -0.30
C ILE A 117 16.36 42.56 -0.93
N GLY A 118 16.24 43.80 -1.44
CA GLY A 118 15.04 44.26 -2.13
C GLY A 118 14.75 43.48 -3.42
N THR A 119 15.79 43.17 -4.19
CA THR A 119 15.70 42.36 -5.42
C THR A 119 15.26 40.93 -5.10
N MET A 120 15.90 40.28 -4.12
CA MET A 120 15.53 38.90 -3.73
C MET A 120 14.09 38.82 -3.22
N LYS A 121 13.62 39.81 -2.44
CA LYS A 121 12.23 39.86 -1.97
C LYS A 121 11.23 39.95 -3.12
N LYS A 122 11.54 40.74 -4.15
CA LYS A 122 10.69 40.88 -5.34
C LYS A 122 10.62 39.56 -6.12
N GLU A 123 11.77 38.95 -6.40
CA GLU A 123 11.83 37.66 -7.11
C GLU A 123 11.09 36.54 -6.35
N LEU A 124 11.24 36.48 -5.02
CA LEU A 124 10.51 35.50 -4.20
C LEU A 124 8.99 35.73 -4.22
N ALA A 125 8.54 36.99 -4.25
CA ALA A 125 7.11 37.30 -4.32
C ALA A 125 6.51 36.88 -5.68
N GLU A 126 7.23 37.11 -6.78
CA GLU A 126 6.84 36.68 -8.13
C GLU A 126 6.80 35.14 -8.21
N LEU A 127 7.83 34.45 -7.72
CA LEU A 127 7.87 32.98 -7.67
C LEU A 127 6.77 32.38 -6.78
N GLN A 128 6.41 33.05 -5.69
CA GLN A 128 5.31 32.62 -4.83
C GLN A 128 3.96 32.66 -5.57
N GLU A 129 3.73 33.69 -6.40
CA GLU A 129 2.53 33.79 -7.24
C GLU A 129 2.51 32.72 -8.33
N GLU A 130 3.62 32.50 -9.03
CA GLU A 130 3.76 31.44 -10.04
C GLU A 130 3.52 30.05 -9.42
N LEU A 131 4.08 29.79 -8.24
CA LEU A 131 3.92 28.52 -7.54
C LEU A 131 2.46 28.29 -7.10
N ALA A 132 1.78 29.34 -6.65
CA ALA A 132 0.36 29.27 -6.33
C ALA A 132 -0.51 28.92 -7.56
N GLN A 133 -0.19 29.52 -8.72
CA GLN A 133 -0.87 29.19 -9.98
C GLN A 133 -0.59 27.75 -10.44
N ALA A 134 0.66 27.28 -10.30
CA ALA A 134 1.03 25.91 -10.63
C ALA A 134 0.31 24.88 -9.73
N HIS A 135 0.21 25.15 -8.43
CA HIS A 135 -0.58 24.34 -7.51
C HIS A 135 -2.07 24.29 -7.90
N GLN A 136 -2.64 25.42 -8.32
CA GLN A 136 -4.02 25.46 -8.82
C GLN A 136 -4.21 24.56 -10.06
N GLN A 137 -3.22 24.49 -10.97
CA GLN A 137 -3.27 23.57 -12.11
C GLN A 137 -3.24 22.10 -11.70
N VAL A 138 -2.42 21.74 -10.70
CA VAL A 138 -2.41 20.37 -10.16
C VAL A 138 -3.77 19.98 -9.60
N HIS A 139 -4.43 20.84 -8.84
CA HIS A 139 -5.80 20.57 -8.36
C HIS A 139 -6.82 20.41 -9.49
N ILE A 140 -6.66 21.15 -10.58
CA ILE A 140 -7.51 20.96 -11.77
C ILE A 140 -7.25 19.60 -12.41
N SER A 141 -5.99 19.17 -12.50
CA SER A 141 -5.62 17.86 -13.04
C SER A 141 -6.09 16.72 -12.15
N GLU A 142 -6.02 16.87 -10.82
CA GLU A 142 -6.62 15.94 -9.84
C GLU A 142 -8.13 15.80 -10.06
N ALA A 143 -8.86 16.91 -10.20
CA ALA A 143 -10.29 16.90 -10.49
C ALA A 143 -10.62 16.23 -11.84
N ARG A 144 -9.76 16.38 -12.85
CA ARG A 144 -9.91 15.69 -14.15
C ARG A 144 -9.74 14.18 -14.02
N VAL A 145 -8.73 13.73 -13.27
CA VAL A 145 -8.50 12.31 -12.99
C VAL A 145 -9.69 11.71 -12.24
N SER A 146 -10.16 12.37 -11.18
CA SER A 146 -11.34 11.92 -10.43
C SER A 146 -12.56 11.80 -11.33
N SER A 147 -12.85 12.82 -12.16
CA SER A 147 -13.97 12.75 -13.09
C SER A 147 -13.82 11.66 -14.17
N ALA A 148 -12.60 11.35 -14.61
CA ALA A 148 -12.35 10.25 -15.54
C ALA A 148 -12.57 8.89 -14.87
N LEU A 149 -12.12 8.72 -13.63
CA LEU A 149 -12.35 7.51 -12.84
C LEU A 149 -13.84 7.27 -12.56
N ASP A 150 -14.60 8.32 -12.23
CA ASP A 150 -16.05 8.22 -12.04
C ASP A 150 -16.76 7.75 -13.32
N LYS A 151 -16.33 8.24 -14.48
CA LYS A 151 -16.88 7.81 -15.78
C LYS A 151 -16.53 6.35 -16.08
N LEU A 152 -15.32 5.90 -15.75
CA LEU A 152 -14.92 4.50 -15.93
C LEU A 152 -15.72 3.58 -15.01
N ALA A 153 -15.91 3.95 -13.75
CA ALA A 153 -16.74 3.20 -12.81
C ALA A 153 -18.19 3.08 -13.31
N TYR A 154 -18.75 4.18 -13.83
CA TYR A 154 -20.08 4.16 -14.45
C TYR A 154 -20.14 3.27 -15.71
N MET A 155 -19.10 3.29 -16.56
CA MET A 155 -19.01 2.39 -17.71
C MET A 155 -18.91 0.92 -17.30
N GLU A 156 -18.16 0.62 -16.24
CA GLU A 156 -18.03 -0.73 -15.68
C GLU A 156 -19.37 -1.24 -15.15
N GLU A 157 -20.11 -0.41 -14.41
CA GLU A 157 -21.47 -0.74 -13.93
C GLU A 157 -22.41 -1.06 -15.11
N LEU A 158 -22.42 -0.23 -16.15
CA LEU A 158 -23.22 -0.47 -17.36
C LEU A 158 -22.85 -1.77 -18.12
N VAL A 159 -21.56 -2.12 -18.15
CA VAL A 159 -21.08 -3.36 -18.80
C VAL A 159 -21.46 -4.58 -17.95
N ASN A 160 -21.29 -4.51 -16.63
CA ASN A 160 -21.66 -5.59 -15.72
C ASN A 160 -23.17 -5.85 -15.75
N ASP A 161 -24.00 -4.79 -15.76
CA ASP A 161 -25.46 -4.92 -15.89
C ASP A 161 -25.85 -5.62 -17.20
N LYS A 162 -25.18 -5.30 -18.31
CA LYS A 162 -25.41 -5.98 -19.60
C LYS A 162 -24.98 -7.44 -19.59
N LEU A 163 -23.81 -7.75 -19.02
CA LEU A 163 -23.31 -9.13 -18.92
C LEU A 163 -24.23 -9.99 -18.03
N LEU A 164 -24.79 -9.42 -16.96
CA LEU A 164 -25.78 -10.08 -16.12
C LEU A 164 -27.10 -10.34 -16.87
N GLN A 165 -27.54 -9.40 -17.70
CA GLN A 165 -28.72 -9.60 -18.57
C GLN A 165 -28.47 -10.70 -19.63
N GLU A 166 -27.32 -10.71 -20.29
CA GLU A 166 -26.98 -11.74 -21.28
C GLU A 166 -26.87 -13.13 -20.65
N ARG A 167 -26.29 -13.24 -19.44
CA ARG A 167 -26.19 -14.52 -18.71
C ARG A 167 -27.56 -15.05 -18.28
N SER A 168 -28.45 -14.15 -17.83
CA SER A 168 -29.84 -14.51 -17.50
C SER A 168 -30.62 -14.97 -18.72
N THR A 169 -30.31 -14.45 -19.92
CA THR A 169 -30.97 -14.85 -21.17
C THR A 169 -30.42 -16.18 -21.70
N THR A 170 -29.14 -16.46 -21.46
CA THR A 170 -28.47 -17.68 -21.94
C THR A 170 -28.82 -18.90 -21.07
N GLU A 171 -28.97 -18.73 -19.75
CA GLU A 171 -29.34 -19.83 -18.84
C GLU A 171 -30.78 -20.32 -19.04
N VAL A 172 -31.70 -19.49 -19.55
CA VAL A 172 -33.06 -19.93 -19.88
C VAL A 172 -33.10 -20.76 -21.18
N SER A 173 -32.07 -20.68 -22.03
CA SER A 173 -32.07 -21.29 -23.35
C SER A 173 -31.36 -22.66 -23.42
N GLN A 174 -30.60 -23.05 -22.39
CA GLN A 174 -29.78 -24.27 -22.41
C GLN A 174 -30.30 -25.34 -21.46
N THR A 175 -31.48 -25.90 -21.78
CA THR A 175 -31.99 -27.15 -21.20
C THR A 175 -32.53 -28.07 -22.29
N SER A 176 -31.67 -28.73 -23.05
CA SER A 176 -31.96 -30.04 -23.66
C SER A 176 -30.76 -30.63 -24.41
N SER A 177 -30.58 -31.94 -24.26
CA SER A 177 -29.78 -32.88 -25.07
C SER A 177 -28.25 -32.89 -24.90
N SER A 178 -27.78 -33.85 -24.10
CA SER A 178 -26.50 -34.57 -24.29
C SER A 178 -26.76 -35.79 -25.20
N PRO A 179 -25.78 -36.30 -25.97
CA PRO A 179 -25.03 -37.45 -25.43
C PRO A 179 -23.57 -37.61 -25.92
N SER A 180 -22.72 -38.00 -24.96
CA SER A 180 -21.56 -38.90 -25.04
C SER A 180 -20.75 -39.05 -26.35
N THR A 181 -19.46 -38.70 -26.26
CA THR A 181 -18.39 -39.43 -26.97
C THR A 181 -17.21 -39.65 -26.02
N SER A 182 -16.83 -40.92 -25.87
CA SER A 182 -15.75 -41.42 -25.03
C SER A 182 -14.41 -41.26 -25.75
N PHE A 183 -13.44 -40.60 -25.11
CA PHE A 183 -12.03 -40.72 -25.42
C PHE A 183 -11.27 -41.03 -24.13
N LYS A 184 -10.65 -42.22 -24.08
CA LYS A 184 -9.72 -42.61 -23.00
C LYS A 184 -8.36 -41.98 -23.27
N PRO A 185 -7.73 -41.28 -22.31
CA PRO A 185 -6.31 -40.96 -22.40
C PRO A 185 -5.49 -42.19 -22.00
N VAL A 186 -4.44 -42.45 -22.78
CA VAL A 186 -3.43 -43.47 -22.53
C VAL A 186 -2.58 -43.08 -21.33
N ASP A 187 -2.48 -44.00 -20.37
CA ASP A 187 -1.55 -43.95 -19.23
C ASP A 187 -0.10 -43.93 -19.71
N ILE A 188 0.65 -42.88 -19.34
CA ILE A 188 2.10 -42.91 -19.28
C ILE A 188 2.48 -42.76 -17.81
N GLU A 189 2.61 -43.92 -17.16
CA GLU A 189 3.23 -44.07 -15.85
C GLU A 189 4.71 -43.65 -15.91
N LYS A 190 5.03 -42.51 -15.31
CA LYS A 190 6.31 -42.34 -14.62
C LYS A 190 6.00 -42.02 -13.17
N ARG A 191 6.01 -43.07 -12.37
CA ARG A 191 5.90 -43.09 -10.90
C ARG A 191 7.06 -42.28 -10.28
N ARG A 192 6.94 -40.95 -10.31
CA ARG A 192 7.64 -40.07 -9.35
C ARG A 192 6.80 -40.11 -8.08
N SER A 193 7.44 -40.34 -6.94
CA SER A 193 6.81 -40.17 -5.63
C SER A 193 6.01 -38.86 -5.63
N PRO A 194 4.77 -38.85 -5.11
CA PRO A 194 3.98 -37.63 -5.09
C PRO A 194 4.82 -36.58 -4.36
N ARG A 195 5.20 -35.52 -5.08
CA ARG A 195 5.83 -34.36 -4.46
C ARG A 195 4.87 -33.96 -3.35
N LYS A 196 5.33 -33.93 -2.09
CA LYS A 196 4.52 -33.46 -0.96
C LYS A 196 3.95 -32.11 -1.38
N SER A 197 2.67 -32.06 -1.75
CA SER A 197 2.03 -30.82 -2.16
C SER A 197 2.01 -29.93 -0.92
N LEU A 198 2.35 -28.66 -1.09
CA LEU A 198 2.02 -27.65 -0.10
C LEU A 198 0.50 -27.58 -0.09
N ASP A 199 -0.11 -28.14 0.94
CA ASP A 199 -1.54 -28.10 1.13
C ASP A 199 -1.89 -26.80 1.84
N ILE A 200 -2.24 -25.79 1.04
CA ILE A 200 -2.77 -24.49 1.47
C ILE A 200 -4.18 -24.40 0.88
N SER A 201 -4.96 -25.45 1.10
CA SER A 201 -6.33 -25.54 0.62
C SER A 201 -7.32 -25.00 1.65
N GLY A 202 -8.37 -24.38 1.13
CA GLY A 202 -9.54 -24.02 1.90
C GLY A 202 -9.41 -22.74 2.73
N PRO A 203 -10.51 -22.35 3.40
CA PRO A 203 -10.54 -21.13 4.17
C PRO A 203 -9.51 -21.17 5.29
N VAL A 204 -9.00 -19.98 5.61
CA VAL A 204 -7.96 -19.77 6.61
C VAL A 204 -8.44 -20.33 7.95
N GLN A 205 -7.72 -21.34 8.42
CA GLN A 205 -7.99 -21.95 9.71
C GLN A 205 -7.66 -20.98 10.84
N SER A 206 -8.21 -21.23 12.03
CA SER A 206 -7.85 -20.43 13.22
C SER A 206 -6.34 -20.51 13.48
N TYR A 207 -5.72 -19.37 13.76
CA TYR A 207 -4.29 -19.28 13.98
C TYR A 207 -3.84 -20.14 15.17
N HIS A 208 -2.85 -21.01 14.95
CA HIS A 208 -2.30 -21.84 16.01
C HIS A 208 -1.59 -20.95 17.07
N PRO A 209 -1.72 -21.23 18.39
CA PRO A 209 -1.13 -20.41 19.44
C PRO A 209 0.38 -20.13 19.30
N HIS A 210 1.13 -21.09 18.73
CA HIS A 210 2.58 -20.90 18.51
C HIS A 210 2.91 -19.74 17.57
N LEU A 211 2.03 -19.40 16.61
CA LEU A 211 2.24 -18.25 15.73
C LEU A 211 2.10 -16.93 16.52
N LYS A 212 1.34 -16.92 17.62
CA LYS A 212 1.22 -15.75 18.50
C LYS A 212 2.48 -15.51 19.35
N ASN A 213 3.30 -16.53 19.58
CA ASN A 213 4.50 -16.48 20.44
C ASN A 213 5.72 -15.86 19.71
N PHE A 214 5.52 -14.69 19.13
CA PHE A 214 6.55 -13.86 18.48
C PHE A 214 6.32 -12.39 18.80
N TRP A 215 7.37 -11.58 18.62
CA TRP A 215 7.23 -10.13 18.60
C TRP A 215 6.72 -9.65 17.24
N TYR A 216 5.68 -8.82 17.26
CA TYR A 216 5.06 -8.24 16.07
C TYR A 216 5.20 -6.71 16.09
N PRO A 217 5.79 -6.10 15.06
CA PRO A 217 5.65 -4.67 14.82
C PRO A 217 4.20 -4.36 14.42
N VAL A 218 3.59 -3.35 15.05
CA VAL A 218 2.16 -3.05 14.88
C VAL A 218 1.85 -1.60 14.50
N ALA A 219 2.78 -0.69 14.78
CA ALA A 219 2.73 0.71 14.37
C ALA A 219 4.14 1.28 14.26
N PHE A 220 4.31 2.37 13.49
CA PHE A 220 5.51 3.18 13.54
C PHE A 220 5.49 4.06 14.79
N SER A 221 6.67 4.28 15.39
CA SER A 221 6.84 5.18 16.55
C SER A 221 6.32 6.60 16.29
N THR A 222 6.49 7.06 15.06
CA THR A 222 6.13 8.40 14.55
C THR A 222 4.61 8.63 14.51
N ASP A 223 3.82 7.57 14.37
CA ASP A 223 2.34 7.63 14.36
C ASP A 223 1.76 7.79 15.77
N LEU A 224 2.46 7.29 16.80
CA LEU A 224 1.98 7.28 18.18
C LEU A 224 2.47 8.52 18.92
N LYS A 225 1.69 9.61 18.91
CA LYS A 225 1.92 10.80 19.74
C LYS A 225 1.27 10.63 21.13
N ASP A 226 1.57 11.53 22.06
CA ASP A 226 1.10 11.44 23.46
C ASP A 226 -0.43 11.46 23.59
N ASP A 227 -1.13 12.15 22.68
CA ASP A 227 -2.58 12.26 22.63
C ASP A 227 -3.24 11.32 21.60
N THR A 228 -2.45 10.50 20.90
CA THR A 228 -2.92 9.57 19.89
C THR A 228 -3.25 8.21 20.49
N MET A 229 -4.35 7.61 20.00
CA MET A 229 -4.64 6.19 20.19
C MET A 229 -4.68 5.50 18.84
N ILE A 230 -3.98 4.37 18.72
CA ILE A 230 -3.95 3.58 17.49
C ILE A 230 -4.74 2.29 17.74
N PRO A 231 -5.97 2.16 17.22
CA PRO A 231 -6.66 0.87 17.23
C PRO A 231 -5.97 -0.09 16.25
N ILE A 232 -5.71 -1.30 16.72
CA ILE A 232 -5.20 -2.40 15.89
C ILE A 232 -6.05 -3.64 16.12
N GLU A 233 -5.98 -4.56 15.18
CA GLU A 233 -6.49 -5.92 15.33
C GLU A 233 -5.31 -6.87 15.13
N CYS A 234 -5.16 -7.83 16.03
CA CYS A 234 -4.06 -8.79 16.01
C CYS A 234 -4.60 -10.15 16.43
N PHE A 235 -4.58 -11.12 15.51
CA PHE A 235 -5.16 -12.45 15.68
C PHE A 235 -6.64 -12.46 16.13
N GLU A 236 -7.48 -11.69 15.43
CA GLU A 236 -8.93 -11.52 15.65
C GLU A 236 -9.28 -10.88 17.02
N GLU A 237 -8.29 -10.36 17.75
CA GLU A 237 -8.47 -9.65 19.01
C GLU A 237 -8.28 -8.13 18.80
N PRO A 238 -9.23 -7.28 19.25
CA PRO A 238 -9.12 -5.83 19.10
C PRO A 238 -8.29 -5.22 20.24
N TRP A 239 -7.27 -4.45 19.87
CA TRP A 239 -6.36 -3.77 20.78
C TRP A 239 -6.27 -2.27 20.48
N VAL A 240 -5.79 -1.51 21.45
CA VAL A 240 -5.50 -0.09 21.30
C VAL A 240 -4.15 0.23 21.94
N ILE A 241 -3.33 0.95 21.19
CA ILE A 241 -2.01 1.41 21.60
C ILE A 241 -2.09 2.89 21.96
N PHE A 242 -1.48 3.28 23.07
CA PHE A 242 -1.35 4.67 23.51
C PHE A 242 -0.08 4.85 24.36
N ARG A 243 0.37 6.09 24.56
CA ARG A 243 1.53 6.38 25.43
C ARG A 243 1.11 6.60 26.87
N GLY A 244 1.87 6.02 27.79
CA GLY A 244 1.79 6.29 29.22
C GLY A 244 2.41 7.63 29.59
N LYS A 245 2.27 8.01 30.87
CA LYS A 245 2.83 9.26 31.40
C LYS A 245 4.37 9.30 31.35
N ASP A 246 5.01 8.14 31.33
CA ASP A 246 6.44 7.96 31.19
C ASP A 246 6.93 7.99 29.72
N GLY A 247 6.03 8.25 28.78
CA GLY A 247 6.30 8.26 27.33
C GLY A 247 6.36 6.87 26.70
N LYS A 248 6.29 5.79 27.49
CA LYS A 248 6.36 4.42 26.96
C LYS A 248 5.01 3.97 26.43
N PRO A 249 4.97 3.20 25.32
CA PRO A 249 3.71 2.70 24.78
C PRO A 249 3.13 1.57 25.66
N GLY A 250 1.81 1.50 25.72
CA GLY A 250 1.05 0.35 26.21
C GLY A 250 0.09 -0.16 25.15
N CYS A 251 -0.21 -1.45 25.18
CA CYS A 251 -1.20 -2.09 24.32
C CYS A 251 -2.23 -2.80 25.19
N VAL A 252 -3.47 -2.30 25.20
CA VAL A 252 -4.57 -2.83 26.03
C VAL A 252 -5.73 -3.27 25.16
N GLN A 253 -6.55 -4.18 25.68
CA GLN A 253 -7.74 -4.63 24.98
C GLN A 253 -8.65 -3.43 24.69
N ASN A 254 -9.10 -3.28 23.43
CA ASN A 254 -9.92 -2.14 22.99
C ASN A 254 -11.38 -2.32 23.41
N THR A 255 -11.62 -2.63 24.68
CA THR A 255 -12.95 -2.96 25.22
C THR A 255 -12.99 -2.58 26.68
N CYS A 256 -13.80 -1.59 27.04
CA CYS A 256 -13.99 -1.16 28.41
C CYS A 256 -14.63 -2.29 29.25
N ALA A 257 -14.06 -2.59 30.42
CA ALA A 257 -14.57 -3.62 31.34
C ALA A 257 -15.99 -3.33 31.86
N HIS A 258 -16.46 -2.08 31.82
CA HIS A 258 -17.79 -1.73 32.34
C HIS A 258 -18.93 -2.20 31.41
N ARG A 259 -18.94 -1.73 30.16
CA ARG A 259 -20.01 -2.02 29.18
C ARG A 259 -19.47 -2.22 27.75
N ALA A 260 -18.28 -2.80 27.64
CA ALA A 260 -17.65 -3.17 26.37
C ALA A 260 -17.51 -2.02 25.33
N CYS A 261 -17.48 -0.76 25.78
CA CYS A 261 -17.28 0.39 24.91
C CYS A 261 -15.87 0.34 24.28
N PRO A 262 -15.72 0.54 22.96
CA PRO A 262 -14.40 0.64 22.33
C PRO A 262 -13.62 1.83 22.91
N LEU A 263 -12.46 1.55 23.52
CA LEU A 263 -11.69 2.56 24.23
C LEU A 263 -11.04 3.59 23.31
N HIS A 264 -10.68 3.19 22.09
CA HIS A 264 -10.09 4.09 21.08
C HIS A 264 -11.02 5.24 20.64
N LEU A 265 -12.33 5.17 20.95
CA LEU A 265 -13.27 6.27 20.72
C LEU A 265 -13.19 7.37 21.80
N GLY A 266 -12.37 7.16 22.83
CA GLY A 266 -12.18 8.07 23.94
C GLY A 266 -11.04 9.07 23.75
N SER A 267 -10.26 9.29 24.80
CA SER A 267 -9.11 10.19 24.82
C SER A 267 -7.98 9.62 25.69
N VAL A 268 -6.76 10.14 25.53
CA VAL A 268 -5.67 9.90 26.47
C VAL A 268 -5.62 11.07 27.46
N ASN A 269 -5.69 10.77 28.75
CA ASN A 269 -5.61 11.75 29.84
C ASN A 269 -4.49 11.37 30.81
N GLU A 270 -3.48 12.23 30.94
CA GLU A 270 -2.29 12.00 31.80
C GLU A 270 -1.65 10.62 31.60
N GLY A 271 -1.59 10.13 30.36
CA GLY A 271 -1.04 8.81 30.03
C GLY A 271 -1.94 7.62 30.40
N ARG A 272 -3.25 7.85 30.57
CA ARG A 272 -4.27 6.82 30.75
C ARG A 272 -5.33 6.93 29.66
N ILE A 273 -5.82 5.81 29.15
CA ILE A 273 -6.92 5.80 28.18
C ILE A 273 -8.26 5.97 28.90
N GLN A 274 -9.02 7.01 28.54
CA GLN A 274 -10.32 7.32 29.12
C GLN A 274 -11.44 6.78 28.23
N CYS A 275 -12.30 5.93 28.79
CA CYS A 275 -13.49 5.43 28.12
C CYS A 275 -14.50 6.58 27.86
N PRO A 276 -15.00 6.75 26.62
CA PRO A 276 -15.92 7.86 26.29
C PRO A 276 -17.30 7.69 26.91
N TYR A 277 -17.65 6.49 27.41
CA TYR A 277 -18.99 6.23 27.92
C TYR A 277 -19.18 6.76 29.36
N HIS A 278 -18.35 6.32 30.30
CA HIS A 278 -18.47 6.68 31.72
C HIS A 278 -17.15 7.21 32.31
N GLY A 279 -16.17 7.54 31.47
CA GLY A 279 -14.92 8.15 31.89
C GLY A 279 -13.98 7.26 32.70
N TRP A 280 -14.15 5.93 32.67
CA TRP A 280 -13.21 5.01 33.32
C TRP A 280 -11.83 5.14 32.65
N GLU A 281 -10.78 5.36 33.43
CA GLU A 281 -9.42 5.53 32.93
C GLU A 281 -8.56 4.30 33.22
N TYR A 282 -7.83 3.81 32.22
CA TYR A 282 -6.95 2.64 32.32
C TYR A 282 -5.49 3.01 32.03
N THR A 283 -4.56 2.43 32.78
CA THR A 283 -3.11 2.53 32.54
C THR A 283 -2.65 1.67 31.36
N THR A 284 -1.39 1.83 30.95
CA THR A 284 -0.75 1.05 29.86
C THR A 284 -0.69 -0.45 30.14
N ASP A 285 -0.72 -0.87 31.40
CA ASP A 285 -0.84 -2.28 31.81
C ASP A 285 -2.29 -2.73 32.04
N GLY A 286 -3.28 -1.89 31.71
CA GLY A 286 -4.71 -2.22 31.76
C GLY A 286 -5.39 -2.06 33.11
N LYS A 287 -4.72 -1.57 34.16
CA LYS A 287 -5.34 -1.33 35.47
C LYS A 287 -6.26 -0.11 35.41
N CYS A 288 -7.48 -0.23 35.92
CA CYS A 288 -8.38 0.92 36.04
C CYS A 288 -8.02 1.76 37.27
N GLU A 289 -7.65 3.02 37.06
CA GLU A 289 -7.22 3.92 38.13
C GLU A 289 -8.24 5.01 38.47
N LYS A 290 -9.21 5.24 37.58
CA LYS A 290 -10.27 6.22 37.81
C LYS A 290 -11.60 5.68 37.32
N MET A 291 -12.62 5.78 38.18
CA MET A 291 -14.00 5.43 37.86
C MET A 291 -14.90 6.58 38.31
N PRO A 292 -15.19 7.56 37.43
CA PRO A 292 -16.14 8.61 37.75
C PRO A 292 -17.51 8.02 38.14
N SER A 293 -18.23 8.72 39.01
CA SER A 293 -19.58 8.38 39.45
C SER A 293 -19.72 7.04 40.21
N THR A 294 -18.63 6.44 40.67
CA THR A 294 -18.65 5.28 41.57
C THR A 294 -17.41 5.26 42.47
N ARG A 295 -17.41 4.37 43.48
CA ARG A 295 -16.19 4.05 44.22
C ARG A 295 -15.25 3.25 43.33
N LEU A 296 -13.95 3.48 43.45
CA LEU A 296 -12.93 2.75 42.70
C LEU A 296 -12.96 1.26 43.09
N LEU A 297 -13.12 0.39 42.09
CA LEU A 297 -13.03 -1.05 42.22
C LEU A 297 -11.70 -1.54 41.63
N ASN A 298 -11.18 -2.68 42.11
CA ASN A 298 -9.98 -3.29 41.53
C ASN A 298 -10.32 -4.02 40.21
N VAL A 299 -10.37 -3.27 39.12
CA VAL A 299 -10.66 -3.79 37.78
C VAL A 299 -9.44 -3.63 36.87
N LYS A 300 -9.15 -4.67 36.09
CA LYS A 300 -8.04 -4.69 35.13
C LYS A 300 -8.54 -5.28 33.81
N ILE A 301 -8.25 -4.61 32.70
CA ILE A 301 -8.43 -5.15 31.34
C ILE A 301 -7.15 -5.88 30.90
N LYS A 302 -7.28 -6.78 29.90
CA LYS A 302 -6.14 -7.48 29.33
C LYS A 302 -5.18 -6.47 28.68
N SER A 303 -3.88 -6.69 28.85
CA SER A 303 -2.81 -5.94 28.19
C SER A 303 -1.80 -6.91 27.57
N LEU A 304 -1.10 -6.47 26.53
CA LEU A 304 0.03 -7.21 25.94
C LEU A 304 1.35 -6.58 26.39
N PRO A 305 2.43 -7.38 26.54
CA PRO A 305 3.77 -6.83 26.56
C PRO A 305 3.97 -5.95 25.33
N CYS A 306 4.39 -4.71 25.56
CA CYS A 306 4.48 -3.67 24.55
C CYS A 306 5.73 -2.84 24.82
N PHE A 307 6.51 -2.56 23.78
CA PHE A 307 7.66 -1.65 23.90
C PHE A 307 7.96 -0.98 22.56
N GLU A 308 8.81 0.03 22.62
CA GLU A 308 9.25 0.82 21.46
C GLU A 308 10.73 0.57 21.21
N THR A 309 11.09 0.20 19.98
CA THR A 309 12.48 0.12 19.53
C THR A 309 12.58 0.26 18.02
N GLU A 310 13.70 0.79 17.52
CA GLU A 310 14.00 0.90 16.09
C GLU A 310 12.91 1.60 15.26
N GLY A 311 12.27 2.61 15.87
CA GLY A 311 11.19 3.40 15.26
C GLY A 311 9.88 2.63 15.09
N MET A 312 9.70 1.51 15.79
CA MET A 312 8.52 0.65 15.73
C MET A 312 7.96 0.39 17.14
N ILE A 313 6.64 0.23 17.20
CA ILE A 313 5.95 -0.30 18.39
C ILE A 313 5.77 -1.81 18.22
N TRP A 314 6.25 -2.57 19.20
CA TRP A 314 6.25 -4.03 19.20
C TRP A 314 5.31 -4.56 20.27
N VAL A 315 4.57 -5.62 19.93
CA VAL A 315 3.70 -6.33 20.88
C VAL A 315 3.93 -7.83 20.85
N TRP A 316 3.69 -8.48 21.98
CA TRP A 316 3.71 -9.93 22.10
C TRP A 316 2.29 -10.46 22.36
N PRO A 317 1.58 -10.98 21.34
CA PRO A 317 0.23 -11.49 21.49
C PRO A 317 0.17 -12.93 22.05
N GLY A 318 1.33 -13.57 22.22
CA GLY A 318 1.48 -14.92 22.73
C GLY A 318 1.22 -15.05 24.23
N ASN A 319 0.95 -16.29 24.67
CA ASN A 319 0.77 -16.60 26.09
C ASN A 319 2.10 -17.00 26.77
N ASP A 320 3.09 -17.42 25.99
CA ASP A 320 4.40 -17.78 26.52
C ASP A 320 5.18 -16.51 26.94
N PRO A 321 6.15 -16.60 27.86
CA PRO A 321 7.02 -15.48 28.18
C PRO A 321 7.71 -14.92 26.92
N PRO A 322 7.72 -13.60 26.71
CA PRO A 322 8.35 -13.00 25.54
C PRO A 322 9.84 -13.33 25.43
N THR A 323 10.32 -13.57 24.21
CA THR A 323 11.75 -13.79 23.95
C THR A 323 12.53 -12.48 24.06
N ALA A 324 13.77 -12.55 24.54
CA ALA A 324 14.65 -11.37 24.59
C ALA A 324 15.17 -10.94 23.20
N THR A 325 15.16 -11.86 22.22
CA THR A 325 15.69 -11.61 20.87
C THR A 325 14.64 -10.96 19.98
N LEU A 326 15.02 -9.86 19.33
CA LEU A 326 14.24 -9.16 18.33
C LEU A 326 14.99 -9.20 16.99
N PRO A 327 14.30 -9.41 15.86
CA PRO A 327 14.91 -9.14 14.57
C PRO A 327 15.09 -7.62 14.44
N SER A 328 16.29 -7.18 14.08
CA SER A 328 16.49 -5.76 13.75
C SER A 328 15.71 -5.41 12.49
N LEU A 329 15.02 -4.28 12.50
CA LEU A 329 14.26 -3.69 11.40
C LEU A 329 14.79 -2.30 11.01
N LEU A 330 15.96 -1.93 11.54
CA LEU A 330 16.67 -0.77 11.05
C LEU A 330 17.10 -1.01 9.60
N PRO A 331 17.03 0.03 8.74
CA PRO A 331 17.61 -0.06 7.43
C PRO A 331 19.13 -0.25 7.54
N PRO A 332 19.79 -0.80 6.51
CA PRO A 332 21.24 -0.97 6.52
C PRO A 332 21.97 0.36 6.72
N SER A 333 23.21 0.31 7.20
CA SER A 333 24.04 1.52 7.34
C SER A 333 24.15 2.27 6.00
N GLY A 334 23.97 3.59 6.05
CA GLY A 334 23.98 4.46 4.86
C GLY A 334 22.60 4.73 4.26
N PHE A 335 21.57 3.99 4.65
CA PHE A 335 20.20 4.22 4.19
C PHE A 335 19.45 5.18 5.12
N GLU A 336 18.66 6.07 4.55
CA GLU A 336 17.75 6.94 5.29
C GLU A 336 16.30 6.57 5.01
N VAL A 337 15.45 6.60 6.04
CA VAL A 337 14.00 6.38 5.89
C VAL A 337 13.37 7.58 5.19
N HIS A 338 12.68 7.30 4.08
CA HIS A 338 12.00 8.29 3.23
C HIS A 338 10.49 8.25 3.38
N ALA A 339 9.90 7.07 3.62
CA ALA A 339 8.46 6.92 3.81
C ALA A 339 8.13 5.79 4.79
N GLU A 340 7.09 6.00 5.59
CA GLU A 340 6.47 5.03 6.48
C GLU A 340 4.96 5.08 6.26
N ILE A 341 4.36 3.95 5.89
CA ILE A 341 2.96 3.87 5.45
C ILE A 341 2.29 2.68 6.14
N VAL A 342 1.07 2.89 6.64
CA VAL A 342 0.26 1.83 7.24
C VAL A 342 -1.04 1.66 6.45
N MET A 343 -1.36 0.41 6.08
CA MET A 343 -2.54 0.06 5.30
C MET A 343 -3.26 -1.14 5.91
N GLU A 344 -4.58 -1.18 5.77
CA GLU A 344 -5.44 -2.29 6.18
C GLU A 344 -5.98 -2.96 4.92
N LEU A 345 -5.66 -4.24 4.72
CA LEU A 345 -5.92 -4.95 3.47
C LEU A 345 -6.89 -6.11 3.70
N PRO A 346 -7.91 -6.31 2.84
CA PRO A 346 -8.93 -7.35 3.00
C PRO A 346 -8.47 -8.71 2.46
N ILE A 347 -7.25 -9.12 2.83
CA ILE A 347 -6.64 -10.39 2.45
C ILE A 347 -5.96 -11.02 3.65
N GLU A 348 -5.82 -12.34 3.64
CA GLU A 348 -5.02 -13.07 4.61
C GLU A 348 -3.52 -12.77 4.47
N HIS A 349 -2.83 -12.66 5.59
CA HIS A 349 -1.46 -12.17 5.65
C HIS A 349 -0.47 -13.06 4.89
N GLY A 350 -0.70 -14.37 4.88
CA GLY A 350 0.13 -15.32 4.15
C GLY A 350 0.05 -15.18 2.64
N LEU A 351 -1.11 -14.84 2.09
CA LEU A 351 -1.21 -14.56 0.66
C LEU A 351 -0.42 -13.30 0.26
N LEU A 352 -0.45 -12.27 1.11
CA LEU A 352 0.38 -11.08 0.89
C LEU A 352 1.87 -11.42 0.99
N LEU A 353 2.26 -12.24 1.97
CA LEU A 353 3.64 -12.72 2.10
C LEU A 353 4.07 -13.54 0.87
N ASP A 354 3.23 -14.44 0.36
CA ASP A 354 3.54 -15.20 -0.85
C ASP A 354 3.78 -14.29 -2.05
N ASN A 355 2.93 -13.27 -2.23
CA ASN A 355 3.08 -12.30 -3.33
C ASN A 355 4.33 -11.42 -3.16
N LEU A 356 4.63 -10.92 -1.95
CA LEU A 356 5.82 -10.12 -1.69
C LEU A 356 7.13 -10.93 -1.82
N LEU A 357 7.07 -12.24 -1.58
CA LEU A 357 8.20 -13.16 -1.72
C LEU A 357 8.38 -13.71 -3.14
N ASP A 358 7.53 -13.30 -4.08
CA ASP A 358 7.67 -13.57 -5.51
C ASP A 358 8.05 -12.26 -6.23
N LEU A 359 9.08 -12.28 -7.07
CA LEU A 359 9.40 -11.17 -7.98
C LEU A 359 9.20 -11.54 -9.44
N ALA A 360 8.90 -12.81 -9.73
CA ALA A 360 8.64 -13.24 -11.10
C ALA A 360 7.33 -12.62 -11.64
N HIS A 361 6.40 -12.20 -10.78
CA HIS A 361 5.19 -11.50 -11.20
C HIS A 361 5.42 -10.03 -11.59
N ALA A 362 6.53 -9.42 -11.19
CA ALA A 362 6.74 -7.99 -11.32
C ALA A 362 6.66 -7.47 -12.77
N PRO A 363 7.30 -8.10 -13.79
CA PRO A 363 7.17 -7.67 -15.19
C PRO A 363 5.76 -7.75 -15.77
N PHE A 364 4.87 -8.52 -15.14
CA PHE A 364 3.50 -8.74 -15.61
C PHE A 364 2.48 -7.90 -14.83
N THR A 365 2.75 -7.64 -13.56
CA THR A 365 1.82 -6.97 -12.64
C THR A 365 2.11 -5.48 -12.58
N HIS A 366 3.39 -5.11 -12.45
CA HIS A 366 3.84 -3.74 -12.23
C HIS A 366 4.15 -3.00 -13.53
N THR A 367 3.35 -3.25 -14.57
CA THR A 367 3.56 -2.70 -15.92
C THR A 367 3.24 -1.21 -16.03
N SER A 368 2.40 -0.68 -15.12
CA SER A 368 2.10 0.75 -15.00
C SER A 368 3.00 1.48 -14.01
N THR A 369 3.73 0.77 -13.16
CA THR A 369 4.55 1.32 -12.09
C THR A 369 6.04 1.12 -12.37
N PHE A 370 6.73 0.32 -11.57
CA PHE A 370 8.20 0.25 -11.58
C PHE A 370 8.77 -0.75 -12.59
N ALA A 371 7.99 -1.75 -13.01
CA ALA A 371 8.42 -2.77 -13.96
C ALA A 371 8.09 -2.42 -15.41
N LYS A 372 7.65 -1.18 -15.67
CA LYS A 372 7.33 -0.69 -17.01
C LYS A 372 8.55 -0.81 -17.93
N GLY A 373 8.45 -1.71 -18.91
CA GLY A 373 9.51 -1.96 -19.90
C GLY A 373 10.60 -2.92 -19.45
N TRP A 374 10.44 -3.60 -18.31
CA TRP A 374 11.33 -4.70 -17.94
C TRP A 374 11.20 -5.82 -18.98
N SER A 375 12.35 -6.37 -19.40
CA SER A 375 12.36 -7.60 -20.18
C SER A 375 11.95 -8.77 -19.29
N VAL A 376 11.11 -9.66 -19.83
CA VAL A 376 10.84 -10.94 -19.19
C VAL A 376 12.02 -11.87 -19.48
N PRO A 377 12.84 -12.23 -18.48
CA PRO A 377 13.96 -13.15 -18.71
C PRO A 377 13.41 -14.55 -19.05
N SER A 378 14.17 -15.32 -19.82
CA SER A 378 13.79 -16.70 -20.17
C SER A 378 13.73 -17.62 -18.95
N LEU A 379 14.48 -17.29 -17.89
CA LEU A 379 14.51 -18.03 -16.65
C LEU A 379 14.81 -17.10 -15.49
N VAL A 380 13.97 -17.14 -14.46
CA VAL A 380 14.21 -16.49 -13.17
C VAL A 380 14.61 -17.55 -12.15
N LYS A 381 15.65 -17.28 -11.37
CA LYS A 381 16.06 -18.13 -10.25
C LYS A 381 16.08 -17.34 -8.96
N PHE A 382 15.65 -17.99 -7.88
CA PHE A 382 15.92 -17.51 -6.53
C PHE A 382 17.07 -18.31 -5.93
N LEU A 383 18.20 -17.65 -5.72
CA LEU A 383 19.42 -18.23 -5.20
C LEU A 383 19.53 -17.93 -3.71
N THR A 384 19.49 -18.97 -2.89
CA THR A 384 19.45 -18.87 -1.43
C THR A 384 20.46 -19.82 -0.81
N PRO A 385 21.20 -19.38 0.24
CA PRO A 385 22.01 -20.27 1.05
C PRO A 385 21.20 -21.45 1.60
N ALA A 386 21.87 -22.57 1.86
CA ALA A 386 21.22 -23.81 2.31
C ALA A 386 20.38 -23.60 3.59
N SER A 387 20.81 -22.70 4.48
CA SER A 387 20.20 -22.42 5.78
C SER A 387 19.25 -21.23 5.81
N GLY A 388 19.06 -20.51 4.70
CA GLY A 388 18.49 -19.15 4.75
C GLY A 388 17.00 -19.02 4.43
N LEU A 389 16.34 -18.06 5.06
CA LEU A 389 15.12 -17.43 4.56
C LEU A 389 15.45 -16.16 3.76
N GLN A 390 16.65 -16.09 3.21
CA GLN A 390 17.17 -14.97 2.42
C GLN A 390 17.80 -15.48 1.12
N GLY A 391 17.85 -14.63 0.12
CA GLY A 391 18.49 -14.94 -1.15
C GLY A 391 18.44 -13.75 -2.09
N TYR A 392 18.90 -13.98 -3.31
CA TYR A 392 18.88 -12.98 -4.36
C TYR A 392 18.22 -13.55 -5.60
N TRP A 393 17.64 -12.66 -6.38
CA TRP A 393 17.02 -12.99 -7.65
C TRP A 393 18.05 -12.92 -8.78
N ASP A 394 17.94 -13.82 -9.75
CA ASP A 394 18.78 -13.83 -10.95
C ASP A 394 17.84 -13.82 -12.16
N PRO A 395 17.92 -12.80 -13.07
CA PRO A 395 18.97 -11.77 -13.19
C PRO A 395 18.66 -10.42 -12.52
N TYR A 396 17.63 -10.33 -11.67
CA TYR A 396 17.24 -9.06 -11.06
C TYR A 396 18.17 -8.69 -9.89
N PRO A 397 18.77 -7.49 -9.83
CA PRO A 397 19.63 -7.07 -8.72
C PRO A 397 18.80 -6.75 -7.49
N ILE A 398 18.16 -7.78 -6.92
CA ILE A 398 17.24 -7.69 -5.80
C ILE A 398 17.58 -8.79 -4.81
N ASP A 399 17.98 -8.37 -3.61
CA ASP A 399 18.10 -9.23 -2.44
C ASP A 399 16.77 -9.23 -1.71
N MET A 400 16.36 -10.40 -1.22
CA MET A 400 15.10 -10.56 -0.50
C MET A 400 15.27 -11.52 0.67
N GLU A 401 14.65 -11.17 1.79
CA GLU A 401 14.69 -11.93 3.03
C GLU A 401 13.31 -11.96 3.67
N PHE A 402 12.84 -13.16 4.01
CA PHE A 402 11.75 -13.35 4.95
C PHE A 402 12.30 -13.43 6.37
N ARG A 403 11.90 -12.49 7.24
CA ARG A 403 12.16 -12.54 8.68
C ARG A 403 10.89 -12.97 9.43
N PRO A 404 10.94 -14.11 10.13
CA PRO A 404 9.85 -14.52 11.01
C PRO A 404 9.44 -13.45 12.03
N PRO A 405 8.14 -13.29 12.32
CA PRO A 405 7.05 -14.14 11.84
C PRO A 405 6.35 -13.66 10.55
N CYS A 406 6.49 -12.38 10.18
CA CYS A 406 5.66 -11.76 9.15
C CYS A 406 6.33 -10.61 8.37
N MET A 407 7.66 -10.58 8.34
CA MET A 407 8.42 -9.47 7.76
C MET A 407 9.12 -9.89 6.47
N VAL A 408 9.06 -9.03 5.46
CA VAL A 408 9.81 -9.17 4.21
C VAL A 408 10.69 -7.95 4.05
N LEU A 409 12.00 -8.18 3.92
CA LEU A 409 12.96 -7.16 3.57
C LEU A 409 13.41 -7.38 2.14
N SER A 410 13.47 -6.30 1.37
CA SER A 410 14.04 -6.30 0.03
C SER A 410 15.04 -5.16 -0.12
N THR A 411 16.14 -5.42 -0.80
CA THR A 411 17.10 -4.39 -1.23
C THR A 411 17.24 -4.48 -2.74
N ILE A 412 16.81 -3.44 -3.43
CA ILE A 412 16.75 -3.34 -4.89
C ILE A 412 17.87 -2.40 -5.33
N GLY A 413 18.73 -2.89 -6.22
CA GLY A 413 19.69 -2.06 -6.93
C GLY A 413 19.00 -1.22 -8.00
N ILE A 414 19.09 0.11 -7.88
CA ILE A 414 18.59 1.07 -8.85
C ILE A 414 19.81 1.65 -9.57
N SER A 415 19.85 1.55 -10.90
CA SER A 415 20.88 2.23 -11.71
C SER A 415 20.31 3.48 -12.39
N LYS A 416 19.05 3.40 -12.82
CA LYS A 416 18.21 4.49 -13.34
C LYS A 416 16.77 4.25 -12.89
N PRO A 417 15.94 5.29 -12.72
CA PRO A 417 14.51 5.11 -12.45
C PRO A 417 13.87 4.15 -13.47
N GLY A 418 13.31 3.04 -12.99
CA GLY A 418 12.57 2.07 -13.83
C GLY A 418 13.41 1.11 -14.68
N LYS A 419 14.75 1.14 -14.63
CA LYS A 419 15.60 0.13 -15.30
C LYS A 419 16.55 -0.54 -14.33
N LEU A 420 16.49 -1.86 -14.28
CA LEU A 420 17.49 -2.68 -13.60
C LEU A 420 18.72 -2.82 -14.51
N GLU A 421 19.90 -2.38 -14.06
CA GLU A 421 21.18 -2.74 -14.68
C GLU A 421 22.08 -3.32 -13.58
N GLY A 422 22.60 -4.53 -13.79
CA GLY A 422 23.44 -5.25 -12.83
C GLY A 422 22.97 -6.69 -12.63
N GLN A 423 23.91 -7.61 -12.42
CA GLN A 423 23.59 -9.02 -12.11
C GLN A 423 23.34 -9.24 -10.61
N SER A 424 23.78 -8.30 -9.77
CA SER A 424 23.63 -8.36 -8.32
C SER A 424 23.43 -6.96 -7.75
N THR A 425 22.79 -6.87 -6.58
CA THR A 425 22.63 -5.64 -5.80
C THR A 425 23.95 -4.93 -5.61
N SER A 426 25.00 -5.66 -5.21
CA SER A 426 26.36 -5.11 -4.97
C SER A 426 27.02 -4.38 -6.14
N GLN A 427 26.52 -4.56 -7.37
CA GLN A 427 27.03 -3.86 -8.56
C GLN A 427 26.34 -2.52 -8.80
N CYS A 428 25.23 -2.24 -8.10
CA CYS A 428 24.45 -1.03 -8.27
C CYS A 428 25.05 0.11 -7.44
N ALA A 429 24.96 1.34 -7.97
CA ALA A 429 25.47 2.53 -7.29
C ALA A 429 24.47 3.12 -6.27
N THR A 430 23.19 2.87 -6.48
CA THR A 430 22.11 3.37 -5.62
C THR A 430 21.13 2.25 -5.32
N HIS A 431 20.51 2.28 -4.15
CA HIS A 431 19.68 1.21 -3.65
C HIS A 431 18.42 1.72 -2.98
N LEU A 432 17.35 0.98 -3.19
CA LEU A 432 16.09 1.09 -2.47
C LEU A 432 15.97 -0.09 -1.51
N HIS A 433 15.87 0.19 -0.22
CA HIS A 433 15.58 -0.80 0.80
C HIS A 433 14.13 -0.67 1.26
N GLN A 434 13.41 -1.78 1.30
CA GLN A 434 12.01 -1.83 1.70
C GLN A 434 11.83 -2.86 2.81
N LEU A 435 10.98 -2.49 3.77
CA LEU A 435 10.50 -3.37 4.82
C LEU A 435 8.97 -3.44 4.72
N HIS A 436 8.44 -4.65 4.60
CA HIS A 436 7.02 -4.95 4.66
C HIS A 436 6.74 -5.81 5.88
N VAL A 437 5.84 -5.36 6.77
CA VAL A 437 5.35 -6.16 7.90
C VAL A 437 3.88 -6.51 7.64
N CYS A 438 3.59 -7.78 7.42
CA CYS A 438 2.26 -8.28 7.12
C CYS A 438 1.59 -8.83 8.39
N LEU A 439 1.13 -7.94 9.27
CA LEU A 439 0.57 -8.33 10.56
C LEU A 439 -0.75 -9.11 10.37
N PRO A 440 -0.89 -10.34 10.92
CA PRO A 440 -2.15 -11.07 10.92
C PRO A 440 -3.19 -10.37 11.80
N SER A 441 -4.11 -9.61 11.17
CA SER A 441 -5.20 -8.95 11.88
C SER A 441 -6.36 -9.90 12.10
N SER A 442 -6.95 -10.44 11.04
CA SER A 442 -8.02 -11.44 11.10
C SER A 442 -7.79 -12.53 10.06
N LYS A 443 -8.69 -13.51 9.93
CA LYS A 443 -8.59 -14.55 8.89
C LYS A 443 -8.59 -14.02 7.46
N GLN A 444 -9.15 -12.83 7.21
CA GLN A 444 -9.25 -12.23 5.87
C GLN A 444 -8.81 -10.76 5.90
N LYS A 445 -7.99 -10.40 6.87
CA LYS A 445 -7.52 -9.02 7.04
C LYS A 445 -6.08 -9.01 7.50
N THR A 446 -5.30 -8.14 6.89
CA THR A 446 -3.88 -7.94 7.19
C THR A 446 -3.60 -6.46 7.33
N ARG A 447 -2.89 -6.09 8.39
CA ARG A 447 -2.34 -4.75 8.54
C ARG A 447 -0.92 -4.74 7.98
N LEU A 448 -0.70 -3.98 6.92
CA LEU A 448 0.60 -3.83 6.28
C LEU A 448 1.30 -2.57 6.81
N LEU A 449 2.48 -2.72 7.41
CA LEU A 449 3.40 -1.62 7.64
C LEU A 449 4.47 -1.66 6.55
N TYR A 450 4.62 -0.56 5.84
CA TYR A 450 5.60 -0.40 4.78
C TYR A 450 6.57 0.72 5.13
N ARG A 451 7.87 0.42 5.14
CA ARG A 451 8.94 1.41 5.31
C ARG A 451 9.85 1.37 4.09
N MET A 452 10.11 2.55 3.54
CA MET A 452 10.97 2.76 2.40
C MET A 452 12.20 3.56 2.81
N SER A 453 13.39 3.07 2.47
CA SER A 453 14.66 3.73 2.74
C SER A 453 15.53 3.77 1.50
N LEU A 454 16.25 4.86 1.28
CA LEU A 454 17.16 5.04 0.14
C LEU A 454 18.56 5.35 0.67
N ASP A 455 19.60 4.85 0.00
CA ASP A 455 21.00 5.25 0.25
C ASP A 455 21.42 6.49 -0.56
N PHE A 456 20.50 7.03 -1.34
CA PHE A 456 20.68 8.20 -2.19
C PHE A 456 19.57 9.22 -1.95
N ALA A 457 19.81 10.44 -2.43
CA ALA A 457 18.86 11.54 -2.41
C ALA A 457 18.22 11.83 -1.02
N PRO A 458 19.00 11.96 0.07
CA PRO A 458 18.49 12.18 1.43
C PRO A 458 17.64 13.45 1.56
N VAL A 459 17.84 14.42 0.65
CA VAL A 459 17.09 15.68 0.60
C VAL A 459 15.61 15.44 0.26
N LEU A 460 15.24 14.34 -0.42
CA LEU A 460 13.86 14.06 -0.81
C LEU A 460 12.91 13.98 0.38
N LYS A 461 13.38 13.53 1.55
CA LYS A 461 12.55 13.46 2.77
C LYS A 461 12.13 14.84 3.30
N HIS A 462 12.85 15.90 2.92
CA HIS A 462 12.59 17.27 3.35
C HIS A 462 11.71 18.05 2.36
N ILE A 463 11.37 17.47 1.21
CA ILE A 463 10.50 18.10 0.22
C ILE A 463 9.07 18.10 0.76
N PRO A 464 8.41 19.28 0.89
CA PRO A 464 7.02 19.36 1.32
C PRO A 464 6.11 18.49 0.45
N PHE A 465 5.12 17.84 1.05
CA PHE A 465 4.14 16.96 0.40
C PHE A 465 4.71 15.66 -0.22
N MET A 466 6.02 15.44 -0.22
CA MET A 466 6.64 14.23 -0.77
C MET A 466 6.11 12.94 -0.13
N GLN A 467 5.74 12.97 1.15
CA GLN A 467 5.07 11.86 1.83
C GLN A 467 3.75 11.43 1.15
N HIS A 468 2.96 12.39 0.63
CA HIS A 468 1.72 12.08 -0.09
C HIS A 468 2.02 11.43 -1.45
N LEU A 469 3.07 11.90 -2.13
CA LEU A 469 3.52 11.29 -3.39
C LEU A 469 4.01 9.85 -3.16
N TRP A 470 4.82 9.63 -2.13
CA TRP A 470 5.27 8.28 -1.76
C TRP A 470 4.10 7.37 -1.41
N ARG A 471 3.13 7.89 -0.65
CA ARG A 471 1.92 7.16 -0.32
C ARG A 471 1.11 6.78 -1.55
N TYR A 472 0.91 7.73 -2.47
CA TYR A 472 0.22 7.48 -3.72
C TYR A 472 0.91 6.39 -4.56
N PHE A 473 2.23 6.47 -4.73
CA PHE A 473 2.97 5.44 -5.47
C PHE A 473 2.92 4.07 -4.79
N ALA A 474 3.06 4.02 -3.47
CA ALA A 474 2.97 2.77 -2.71
C ALA A 474 1.57 2.15 -2.81
N GLU A 475 0.52 2.95 -2.67
CA GLU A 475 -0.87 2.51 -2.86
C GLU A 475 -1.11 2.04 -4.30
N GLN A 476 -0.55 2.70 -5.31
CA GLN A 476 -0.67 2.29 -6.70
C GLN A 476 -0.03 0.91 -6.95
N VAL A 477 1.22 0.70 -6.51
CA VAL A 477 1.92 -0.59 -6.63
C VAL A 477 1.16 -1.68 -5.88
N LEU A 478 0.74 -1.40 -4.65
CA LEU A 478 0.01 -2.37 -3.84
C LEU A 478 -1.36 -2.73 -4.45
N ASN A 479 -2.06 -1.78 -5.07
CA ASN A 479 -3.34 -2.06 -5.73
C ASN A 479 -3.18 -2.98 -6.95
N GLU A 480 -2.05 -2.93 -7.66
CA GLU A 480 -1.74 -3.86 -8.74
C GLU A 480 -1.59 -5.30 -8.21
N ASP A 481 -0.90 -5.48 -7.08
CA ASP A 481 -0.78 -6.76 -6.39
C ASP A 481 -2.09 -7.24 -5.78
N LEU A 482 -2.79 -6.36 -5.07
CA LEU A 482 -4.00 -6.66 -4.32
C LEU A 482 -5.08 -7.23 -5.24
N ARG A 483 -5.19 -6.73 -6.48
CA ARG A 483 -6.10 -7.29 -7.49
C ARG A 483 -5.89 -8.79 -7.72
N LEU A 484 -4.64 -9.23 -7.76
CA LEU A 484 -4.30 -10.65 -7.99
C LEU A 484 -4.58 -11.48 -6.73
N VAL A 485 -4.17 -10.96 -5.58
CA VAL A 485 -4.27 -11.66 -4.30
C VAL A 485 -5.72 -11.79 -3.83
N LEU A 486 -6.58 -10.80 -4.11
CA LEU A 486 -8.01 -10.90 -3.85
C LEU A 486 -8.66 -12.07 -4.58
N GLY A 487 -8.28 -12.30 -5.85
CA GLY A 487 -8.76 -13.45 -6.61
C GLY A 487 -8.28 -14.79 -6.04
N GLN A 488 -7.09 -14.83 -5.44
CA GLN A 488 -6.60 -16.00 -4.70
C GLN A 488 -7.38 -16.21 -3.39
N GLN A 489 -7.64 -15.14 -2.63
CA GLN A 489 -8.42 -15.16 -1.39
C GLN A 489 -9.84 -15.69 -1.64
N GLU A 490 -10.52 -15.23 -2.70
CA GLU A 490 -11.84 -15.70 -3.08
C GLU A 490 -11.83 -17.22 -3.39
N ARG A 491 -10.88 -17.69 -4.20
CA ARG A 491 -10.75 -19.11 -4.52
C ARG A 491 -10.43 -19.95 -3.29
N MET A 492 -9.56 -19.46 -2.42
CA MET A 492 -9.20 -20.13 -1.17
C MET A 492 -10.42 -20.24 -0.23
N ASN A 493 -11.23 -19.19 -0.12
CA ASN A 493 -12.52 -19.23 0.60
C ASN A 493 -13.47 -20.29 0.03
N ASN A 494 -13.43 -20.51 -1.28
CA ASN A 494 -14.22 -21.53 -1.99
C ASN A 494 -13.59 -22.95 -1.97
N GLY A 495 -12.57 -23.19 -1.16
CA GLY A 495 -11.96 -24.53 -1.02
C GLY A 495 -10.77 -24.81 -1.93
N ALA A 496 -10.37 -23.88 -2.80
CA ALA A 496 -9.25 -24.09 -3.71
C ALA A 496 -7.91 -24.10 -2.98
N ASN A 497 -6.93 -24.83 -3.53
CA ASN A 497 -5.53 -24.66 -3.18
C ASN A 497 -4.91 -23.56 -4.05
N VAL A 498 -4.26 -22.59 -3.43
CA VAL A 498 -3.54 -21.51 -4.15
C VAL A 498 -2.17 -21.97 -4.65
N TRP A 499 -1.59 -23.03 -4.07
CA TRP A 499 -0.30 -23.61 -4.46
C TRP A 499 -0.47 -24.89 -5.30
N ASN A 500 -0.80 -24.71 -6.58
CA ASN A 500 -1.08 -25.83 -7.49
C ASN A 500 0.17 -26.49 -8.07
N PHE A 501 1.13 -25.69 -8.56
CA PHE A 501 2.33 -26.22 -9.24
C PHE A 501 3.56 -25.34 -8.98
N PRO A 502 4.22 -25.47 -7.82
CA PRO A 502 5.40 -24.69 -7.51
C PRO A 502 6.57 -24.97 -8.48
N VAL A 503 7.26 -23.90 -8.87
CA VAL A 503 8.41 -23.90 -9.78
C VAL A 503 9.68 -23.36 -9.09
N SER A 504 10.77 -23.19 -9.85
CA SER A 504 12.09 -22.92 -9.27
C SER A 504 12.25 -21.56 -8.59
N TYR A 505 11.51 -20.54 -9.05
CA TYR A 505 11.57 -19.20 -8.47
C TYR A 505 10.71 -19.05 -7.20
N ASP A 506 9.70 -19.92 -7.01
CA ASP A 506 8.84 -19.96 -5.82
C ASP A 506 9.56 -20.41 -4.54
N LYS A 507 10.87 -20.65 -4.61
CA LYS A 507 11.66 -21.29 -3.54
C LYS A 507 11.54 -20.56 -2.21
N LEU A 508 11.48 -19.23 -2.20
CA LEU A 508 11.35 -18.45 -0.97
C LEU A 508 9.95 -18.59 -0.36
N GLY A 509 8.89 -18.41 -1.16
CA GLY A 509 7.50 -18.64 -0.75
C GLY A 509 7.28 -20.07 -0.21
N ILE A 510 7.83 -21.08 -0.88
CA ILE A 510 7.82 -22.48 -0.41
C ILE A 510 8.47 -22.61 0.97
N ARG A 511 9.64 -21.99 1.19
CA ARG A 511 10.33 -22.04 2.48
C ARG A 511 9.53 -21.36 3.58
N TYR A 512 8.94 -20.20 3.31
CA TYR A 512 8.00 -19.53 4.20
C TYR A 512 6.84 -20.45 4.58
N ARG A 513 6.17 -21.06 3.60
CA ARG A 513 5.04 -21.95 3.85
C ARG A 513 5.43 -23.22 4.61
N LEU A 514 6.60 -23.79 4.35
CA LEU A 514 7.13 -24.91 5.14
C LEU A 514 7.41 -24.51 6.59
N TRP A 515 7.99 -23.32 6.81
CA TRP A 515 8.21 -22.77 8.15
C TRP A 515 6.89 -22.54 8.89
N ARG A 516 5.92 -21.90 8.24
CA ARG A 516 4.59 -21.64 8.80
C ARG A 516 3.84 -22.92 9.14
N ASN A 517 3.79 -23.88 8.20
CA ASN A 517 3.12 -25.16 8.41
C ASN A 517 3.76 -25.95 9.56
N ALA A 518 5.08 -25.84 9.76
CA ALA A 518 5.75 -26.48 10.89
C ALA A 518 5.33 -25.85 12.23
N LEU A 519 5.21 -24.52 12.30
CA LEU A 519 4.72 -23.83 13.49
C LEU A 519 3.27 -24.17 13.82
N GLU A 520 2.40 -24.20 12.81
CA GLU A 520 0.99 -24.55 12.95
C GLU A 520 0.79 -26.01 13.38
N ARG A 521 1.73 -26.90 13.03
CA ARG A 521 1.77 -28.30 13.52
C ARG A 521 2.35 -28.47 14.92
N GLY A 522 2.79 -27.37 15.55
CA GLY A 522 3.33 -27.42 16.90
C GLY A 522 4.83 -27.70 17.00
N ASN A 523 5.59 -27.65 15.90
CA ASN A 523 7.03 -27.94 15.94
C ASN A 523 7.77 -26.85 16.74
N LYS A 524 8.53 -27.27 17.77
CA LYS A 524 9.32 -26.35 18.62
C LYS A 524 10.48 -25.66 17.88
N GLN A 525 11.01 -26.31 16.84
CA GLN A 525 12.03 -25.78 15.95
C GLN A 525 11.51 -25.89 14.52
N PRO A 526 10.87 -24.85 13.97
CA PRO A 526 10.46 -24.86 12.58
C PRO A 526 11.71 -24.87 11.68
N PRO A 527 11.60 -25.35 10.44
CA PRO A 527 12.73 -25.38 9.52
C PRO A 527 13.27 -23.96 9.30
N PHE A 528 14.58 -23.85 9.04
CA PHE A 528 15.29 -22.58 8.79
C PHE A 528 15.42 -21.65 10.01
N SER A 529 14.98 -22.06 11.20
CA SER A 529 15.41 -21.42 12.45
C SER A 529 16.91 -21.68 12.66
N LYS A 530 17.68 -20.61 12.90
CA LYS A 530 19.11 -20.70 13.26
C LYS A 530 19.30 -21.24 14.67
#